data_AF-A0A950SFX9-F1
#
_entry.id   AF-A0A950SFX9-F1
#
_cell.length_a   1.000
_cell.length_b   1.000
_cell.length_c   1.000
_cell.angle_alpha   90.00
_cell.angle_beta   90.00
_cell.angle_gamma   90.00
#
_symmetry.space_group_name_H-M   'P 1'
#
loop_
_entity.id
_entity.type
_entity.pdbx_description
1 polymer ?
#
loop_
_entity_poly.entity_id
_entity_poly.type
_entity_poly.pdbx_seq_one_letter_code
_entity_poly.pdbx_strand_id
1 'polypeptide(L)'
;MASGLVLFVLLRLPDTPRWYVMRRRREDTLATLQRVDTAGDAEESLREIEADLSAELGGNLREMLRLPYLRPTIFVLLLGCLVQITGINAVTYYSPFIFHDMGWHGHEVLLAQALVEVFSVFATVSAVLVVDRIGRRVTLLTGVGVMIASTALLVVLYAQGSHFSGLASALGFVGILFFTAGFNFGFGAMVWVYAS
;
A
#
# COMPACT_ATOMS: atom_id res chain seq x y z
N MET A 1 -7.18 -23.49 9.02
CA MET A 1 -8.24 -23.50 7.98
C MET A 1 -8.02 -22.45 6.90
N ALA A 2 -7.70 -21.18 7.21
CA ALA A 2 -7.46 -20.14 6.20
C ALA A 2 -6.35 -20.48 5.19
N SER A 3 -5.22 -21.05 5.64
CA SER A 3 -4.10 -21.42 4.76
C SER A 3 -4.47 -22.51 3.73
N GLY A 4 -5.38 -23.42 4.07
CA GLY A 4 -5.85 -24.45 3.15
C GLY A 4 -6.78 -23.90 2.06
N LEU A 5 -7.61 -22.90 2.40
CA LEU A 5 -8.45 -22.20 1.44
C LEU A 5 -7.61 -21.36 0.47
N VAL A 6 -6.59 -20.66 0.96
CA VAL A 6 -5.66 -19.91 0.12
C VAL A 6 -4.91 -20.84 -0.82
N LEU A 7 -4.39 -21.98 -0.32
CA LEU A 7 -3.70 -22.96 -1.16
C LEU A 7 -4.62 -23.54 -2.24
N PHE A 8 -5.87 -23.86 -1.90
CA PHE A 8 -6.85 -24.36 -2.86
C PHE A 8 -7.16 -23.36 -3.97
N VAL A 9 -7.26 -22.06 -3.63
CA VAL A 9 -7.46 -20.99 -4.62
C VAL A 9 -6.22 -20.81 -5.49
N LEU A 10 -5.01 -20.82 -4.91
CA LEU A 10 -3.76 -20.71 -5.66
C LEU A 10 -3.58 -21.87 -6.66
N LEU A 11 -3.95 -23.08 -6.29
CA LEU A 11 -3.91 -24.25 -7.19
C LEU A 11 -4.88 -24.13 -8.37
N ARG A 12 -5.89 -23.24 -8.29
CA ARG A 12 -6.86 -22.99 -9.37
C ARG A 12 -6.54 -21.76 -10.21
N LEU A 13 -5.63 -20.88 -9.77
CA LEU A 13 -5.24 -19.74 -10.57
C LEU A 13 -4.34 -20.22 -11.73
N PRO A 14 -4.63 -19.82 -12.98
CA PRO A 14 -3.68 -20.03 -14.07
C PRO A 14 -2.39 -19.25 -13.80
N ASP A 15 -1.25 -19.78 -14.25
CA ASP A 15 0.02 -19.05 -14.16
C ASP A 15 -0.03 -17.80 -15.06
N THR A 16 0.88 -16.85 -14.83
CA THR A 16 0.91 -15.62 -15.63
C THR A 16 1.30 -15.89 -17.09
N PRO A 17 0.73 -15.16 -18.07
CA PRO A 17 1.09 -15.31 -19.49
C PRO A 17 2.60 -15.22 -19.74
N ARG A 18 3.28 -14.29 -19.04
CA ARG A 18 4.75 -14.15 -19.05
C ARG A 18 5.48 -15.45 -18.69
N TRP A 19 5.00 -16.19 -17.68
CA TRP A 19 5.60 -17.47 -17.28
C TRP A 19 5.45 -18.55 -18.36
N TYR A 20 4.31 -18.62 -19.03
CA TYR A 20 4.08 -19.56 -20.13
C TYR A 20 5.00 -19.24 -21.33
N VAL A 21 5.21 -17.96 -21.66
CA VAL A 21 6.19 -17.53 -22.69
C VAL A 21 7.61 -17.96 -22.33
N MET A 22 8.05 -17.73 -21.09
CA MET A 22 9.38 -18.15 -20.62
C MET A 22 9.60 -19.67 -20.75
N ARG A 23 8.54 -20.47 -20.57
CA ARG A 23 8.58 -21.94 -20.75
C ARG A 23 8.34 -22.40 -22.19
N ARG A 24 8.28 -21.48 -23.16
CA ARG A 24 7.97 -21.74 -24.58
C ARG A 24 6.61 -22.44 -24.79
N ARG A 25 5.65 -22.22 -23.89
CA ARG A 25 4.28 -22.76 -23.94
C ARG A 25 3.33 -21.75 -24.60
N ARG A 26 3.42 -21.64 -25.93
CA ARG A 26 2.68 -20.63 -26.71
C ARG A 26 1.16 -20.81 -26.63
N GLU A 27 0.67 -22.04 -26.78
CA GLU A 27 -0.77 -22.34 -26.76
C GLU A 27 -1.42 -21.99 -25.42
N ASP A 28 -0.76 -22.31 -24.30
CA ASP A 28 -1.24 -21.95 -22.96
C ASP A 28 -1.19 -20.44 -22.72
N THR A 29 -0.22 -19.75 -23.32
CA THR A 29 -0.13 -18.28 -23.26
C THR A 29 -1.33 -17.65 -23.95
N LEU A 30 -1.65 -18.08 -25.18
CA LEU A 30 -2.80 -17.57 -25.94
C LEU A 30 -4.12 -17.87 -25.23
N ALA A 31 -4.30 -19.09 -24.71
CA ALA A 31 -5.49 -19.46 -23.95
C ALA A 31 -5.67 -18.61 -22.67
N THR A 32 -4.56 -18.23 -22.02
CA THR A 32 -4.60 -17.36 -20.83
C THR A 32 -4.83 -15.89 -21.21
N LEU A 33 -4.20 -15.39 -22.28
CA LEU A 33 -4.40 -14.03 -22.78
C LEU A 33 -5.85 -13.80 -23.21
N GLN A 34 -6.45 -14.73 -23.95
CA GLN A 34 -7.87 -14.65 -24.35
C GLN A 34 -8.84 -14.65 -23.17
N ARG A 35 -8.44 -15.22 -22.02
CA ARG A 35 -9.24 -15.20 -20.79
C ARG A 35 -9.12 -13.89 -20.01
N VAL A 36 -7.96 -13.22 -20.08
CA VAL A 36 -7.67 -12.01 -19.31
C VAL A 36 -8.03 -10.75 -20.10
N ASP A 37 -7.70 -10.73 -21.38
CA ASP A 37 -8.10 -9.68 -22.32
C ASP A 37 -8.93 -10.29 -23.44
N THR A 38 -10.25 -10.28 -23.22
CA THR A 38 -11.22 -10.85 -24.17
C THR A 38 -11.49 -9.92 -25.36
N ALA A 39 -10.99 -8.68 -25.32
CA ALA A 39 -11.23 -7.66 -26.36
C ALA A 39 -10.00 -7.39 -27.23
N GLY A 40 -8.79 -7.67 -26.74
CA GLY A 40 -7.53 -7.52 -27.46
C GLY A 40 -7.16 -8.68 -28.38
N ASP A 41 -6.24 -8.43 -29.31
CA ASP A 41 -5.59 -9.47 -30.10
C ASP A 41 -4.54 -10.19 -29.25
N ALA A 42 -4.88 -11.40 -28.80
CA ALA A 42 -3.96 -12.23 -28.00
C ALA A 42 -2.63 -12.50 -28.71
N GLU A 43 -2.58 -12.47 -30.04
CA GLU A 43 -1.37 -12.65 -30.82
C GLU A 43 -0.46 -11.40 -30.78
N GLU A 44 -1.07 -10.21 -30.72
CA GLU A 44 -0.34 -8.94 -30.53
C GLU A 44 0.26 -8.86 -29.13
N SER A 45 -0.52 -9.12 -28.09
CA SER A 45 -0.02 -9.15 -26.70
C SER A 45 1.06 -10.22 -26.49
N LEU A 46 0.96 -11.37 -27.16
CA LEU A 46 2.01 -12.38 -27.13
C LEU A 46 3.33 -11.82 -27.72
N ARG A 47 3.27 -11.12 -28.85
CA ARG A 47 4.46 -10.51 -29.48
C ARG A 47 5.08 -9.43 -28.61
N GLU A 48 4.26 -8.62 -27.95
CA GLU A 48 4.75 -7.62 -26.98
C GLU A 48 5.49 -8.28 -25.82
N ILE A 49 4.90 -9.34 -25.25
CA ILE A 49 5.54 -10.10 -24.16
C ILE A 49 6.84 -10.75 -24.65
N GLU A 50 6.87 -11.37 -25.82
CA GLU A 50 8.09 -11.97 -26.39
C GLU A 50 9.18 -10.92 -26.65
N ALA A 51 8.80 -9.73 -27.14
CA ALA A 51 9.70 -8.60 -27.35
C ALA A 51 10.29 -8.07 -26.03
N ASP A 52 9.45 -7.82 -25.03
CA ASP A 52 9.85 -7.41 -23.68
C ASP A 52 10.83 -8.41 -23.07
N LEU A 53 10.49 -9.69 -23.15
CA LEU A 53 11.28 -10.76 -22.52
C LEU A 53 12.63 -10.97 -23.23
N SER A 54 12.69 -10.70 -24.55
CA SER A 54 13.94 -10.72 -25.30
C SER A 54 14.83 -9.50 -25.00
N ALA A 55 14.22 -8.38 -24.61
CA ALA A 55 14.92 -7.17 -24.17
C ALA A 55 15.40 -7.28 -22.71
N GLU A 56 14.68 -8.05 -21.87
CA GLU A 56 15.10 -8.42 -20.52
C GLU A 56 16.25 -9.44 -20.56
N LEU A 57 17.48 -8.95 -20.75
CA LEU A 57 18.70 -9.71 -20.50
C LEU A 57 18.73 -10.10 -19.01
N GLY A 58 18.30 -11.33 -18.68
CA GLY A 58 18.33 -11.96 -17.34
C GLY A 58 18.80 -11.07 -16.19
N GLY A 59 17.86 -10.39 -15.54
CA GLY A 59 18.13 -9.32 -14.57
C GLY A 59 19.01 -9.79 -13.41
N ASN A 60 20.23 -9.26 -13.35
CA ASN A 60 21.09 -9.46 -12.20
C ASN A 60 20.82 -8.35 -11.18
N LEU A 61 20.77 -8.65 -9.87
CA LEU A 61 20.61 -7.62 -8.83
C LEU A 61 21.66 -6.50 -8.94
N ARG A 62 22.83 -6.82 -9.52
CA ARG A 62 23.89 -5.84 -9.84
C ARG A 62 23.53 -4.84 -10.94
N GLU A 63 22.62 -5.16 -11.85
CA GLU A 63 22.16 -4.24 -12.90
C GLU A 63 21.21 -3.17 -12.35
N MET A 64 20.45 -3.48 -11.31
CA MET A 64 19.62 -2.51 -10.59
C MET A 64 20.46 -1.40 -9.91
N LEU A 65 21.74 -1.69 -9.66
CA LEU A 65 22.74 -0.76 -9.12
C LEU A 65 23.52 -0.02 -10.23
N ARG A 66 23.14 -0.16 -11.50
CA ARG A 66 23.76 0.54 -12.65
C ARG A 66 22.76 1.51 -13.28
N LEU A 67 23.27 2.60 -13.87
CA LEU A 67 22.44 3.49 -14.69
C LEU A 67 21.94 2.72 -15.93
N PRO A 68 20.69 2.90 -16.37
CA PRO A 68 19.70 3.92 -15.92
C PRO A 68 18.85 3.52 -14.71
N TYR A 69 18.83 2.24 -14.32
CA TYR A 69 17.95 1.69 -13.28
C TYR A 69 18.27 2.18 -11.85
N LEU A 70 19.49 2.64 -11.61
CA LEU A 70 19.93 3.16 -10.29
C LEU A 70 19.03 4.27 -9.74
N ARG A 71 18.52 5.19 -10.59
CA ARG A 71 17.67 6.31 -10.16
C ARG A 71 16.31 5.83 -9.62
N PRO A 72 15.53 5.03 -10.36
CA PRO A 72 14.34 4.36 -9.83
C PRO A 72 14.63 3.51 -8.58
N THR A 73 15.70 2.72 -8.57
CA THR A 73 16.06 1.85 -7.44
C THR A 73 16.28 2.65 -6.15
N ILE A 74 17.06 3.74 -6.21
CA ILE A 74 17.30 4.61 -5.06
C ILE A 74 16.00 5.28 -4.61
N PHE A 75 15.16 5.72 -5.55
CA PHE A 75 13.88 6.34 -5.22
C PHE A 75 12.96 5.38 -4.46
N VAL A 76 12.80 4.15 -4.95
CA VAL A 76 11.97 3.11 -4.29
C VAL A 76 12.54 2.73 -2.93
N LEU A 77 13.87 2.58 -2.82
CA LEU A 77 14.53 2.29 -1.55
C LEU A 77 14.32 3.40 -0.52
N LEU A 78 14.53 4.66 -0.93
CA LEU A 78 14.33 5.83 -0.07
C LEU A 78 12.86 5.98 0.32
N LEU A 79 11.94 5.72 -0.61
CA LEU A 79 10.50 5.72 -0.34
C LEU A 79 10.13 4.63 0.67
N GLY A 80 10.66 3.41 0.54
CA GLY A 80 10.47 2.32 1.50
C GLY A 80 11.04 2.64 2.89
N CYS A 81 12.21 3.29 2.96
CA CYS A 81 12.75 3.79 4.22
C CYS A 81 11.85 4.86 4.84
N LEU A 82 11.36 5.82 4.04
CA LEU A 82 10.44 6.87 4.50
C LEU A 82 9.15 6.29 5.06
N VAL A 83 8.59 5.26 4.41
CA VAL A 83 7.40 4.52 4.89
C VAL A 83 7.61 4.02 6.30
N GLN A 84 8.77 3.41 6.60
CA GLN A 84 9.06 2.90 7.94
C GLN A 84 9.33 4.02 8.95
N ILE A 85 10.05 5.07 8.54
CA ILE A 85 10.35 6.24 9.38
C ILE A 85 9.07 6.98 9.78
N THR A 86 8.00 6.91 8.99
CA THR A 86 6.70 7.49 9.40
C THR A 86 6.19 6.95 10.73
N GLY A 87 6.63 5.75 11.16
CA GLY A 87 6.22 5.16 12.42
C GLY A 87 4.82 4.55 12.39
N ILE A 88 4.24 4.30 11.22
CA ILE A 88 2.91 3.68 11.09
C ILE A 88 2.78 2.38 11.88
N ASN A 89 3.82 1.55 11.89
CA ASN A 89 3.84 0.32 12.67
C ASN A 89 3.74 0.61 14.17
N ALA A 90 4.48 1.61 14.67
CA ALA A 90 4.39 2.00 16.07
C ALA A 90 2.98 2.50 16.42
N VAL A 91 2.37 3.35 15.58
CA VAL A 91 0.99 3.81 15.80
C VAL A 91 0.00 2.65 15.79
N THR A 92 0.17 1.68 14.88
CA THR A 92 -0.73 0.51 14.78
C THR A 92 -0.58 -0.43 15.99
N TYR A 93 0.64 -0.66 16.47
CA TYR A 93 0.87 -1.53 17.63
C TYR A 93 0.52 -0.86 18.97
N TYR A 94 0.76 0.44 19.10
CA TYR A 94 0.57 1.17 20.35
C TYR A 94 -0.77 1.91 20.44
N SER A 95 -1.56 1.98 19.36
CA SER A 95 -2.89 2.61 19.37
C SER A 95 -3.82 2.08 20.48
N PRO A 96 -3.90 0.77 20.77
CA PRO A 96 -4.71 0.29 21.89
C PRO A 96 -4.25 0.85 23.24
N PHE A 97 -2.94 1.00 23.45
CA PHE A 97 -2.39 1.59 24.67
C PHE A 97 -2.67 3.10 24.73
N ILE A 98 -2.57 3.80 23.60
CA ILE A 98 -2.91 5.22 23.52
C ILE A 98 -4.40 5.44 23.84
N PHE A 99 -5.29 4.59 23.31
CA PHE A 99 -6.71 4.65 23.64
C PHE A 99 -6.99 4.32 25.11
N HIS A 100 -6.24 3.38 25.68
CA HIS A 100 -6.33 3.07 27.10
C HIS A 100 -5.91 4.28 27.97
N ASP A 101 -4.81 4.94 27.64
CA ASP A 101 -4.35 6.16 28.31
C ASP A 101 -5.35 7.31 28.18
N MET A 102 -6.15 7.32 27.10
CA MET A 102 -7.24 8.28 26.86
C MET A 102 -8.51 8.00 27.67
N GLY A 103 -8.54 6.91 28.45
CA GLY A 103 -9.66 6.54 29.31
C GLY A 103 -10.64 5.54 28.69
N TRP A 104 -10.36 5.00 27.51
CA TRP A 104 -11.17 3.93 26.91
C TRP A 104 -10.74 2.56 27.42
N HIS A 105 -11.70 1.72 27.77
CA HIS A 105 -11.40 0.43 28.37
C HIS A 105 -12.16 -0.72 27.69
N GLY A 106 -11.52 -1.90 27.66
CA GLY A 106 -12.15 -3.13 27.18
C GLY A 106 -12.65 -3.05 25.74
N HIS A 107 -13.97 -3.20 25.55
CA HIS A 107 -14.59 -3.28 24.23
C HIS A 107 -14.50 -1.97 23.43
N GLU A 108 -14.48 -0.82 24.10
CA GLU A 108 -14.42 0.49 23.44
C GLU A 108 -13.12 0.69 22.68
N VAL A 109 -11.99 0.21 23.24
CA VAL A 109 -10.67 0.25 22.58
C VAL A 109 -10.66 -0.59 21.31
N LEU A 110 -11.26 -1.78 21.36
CA LEU A 110 -11.36 -2.67 20.21
C LEU A 110 -12.24 -2.08 19.10
N LEU A 111 -13.37 -1.48 19.46
CA LEU A 111 -14.25 -0.79 18.52
C LEU A 111 -13.56 0.41 17.88
N ALA A 112 -12.86 1.23 18.68
CA ALA A 112 -12.10 2.36 18.18
C ALA A 112 -11.02 1.95 17.17
N GLN A 113 -10.25 0.91 17.52
CA GLN A 113 -9.23 0.37 16.63
C GLN A 113 -9.84 -0.16 15.33
N ALA A 114 -10.94 -0.91 15.42
CA ALA A 114 -11.64 -1.41 14.25
C ALA A 114 -12.17 -0.27 13.36
N LEU A 115 -12.65 0.82 13.96
CA LEU A 115 -13.08 2.02 13.22
C LEU A 115 -11.90 2.66 12.48
N VAL A 116 -10.74 2.82 13.12
CA VAL A 116 -9.53 3.36 12.46
C VAL A 116 -9.16 2.53 11.23
N GLU A 117 -9.22 1.20 11.33
CA GLU A 117 -8.92 0.30 10.20
C GLU A 117 -9.97 0.39 9.08
N VAL A 118 -11.26 0.48 9.44
CA VAL A 118 -12.33 0.66 8.45
C VAL A 118 -12.14 1.98 7.68
N PHE A 119 -11.86 3.08 8.39
CA PHE A 119 -11.54 4.37 7.75
C PHE A 119 -10.28 4.30 6.90
N SER A 120 -9.28 3.53 7.31
CA SER A 120 -8.06 3.30 6.56
C SER A 120 -8.32 2.58 5.24
N VAL A 121 -9.20 1.58 5.22
CA VAL A 121 -9.64 0.93 3.98
C VAL A 121 -10.35 1.93 3.06
N PHE A 122 -11.25 2.77 3.59
CA PHE A 122 -11.89 3.82 2.81
C PHE A 122 -10.87 4.83 2.25
N ALA A 123 -9.85 5.18 3.03
CA ALA A 123 -8.77 6.05 2.58
C ALA A 123 -7.96 5.41 1.43
N THR A 124 -7.63 4.12 1.53
CA THR A 124 -6.95 3.38 0.45
C THR A 124 -7.80 3.33 -0.82
N VAL A 125 -9.09 2.99 -0.70
CA VAL A 125 -9.99 2.93 -1.86
C VAL A 125 -10.12 4.31 -2.52
N SER A 126 -10.29 5.37 -1.73
CA SER A 126 -10.37 6.72 -2.27
C SER A 126 -9.07 7.16 -2.95
N ALA A 127 -7.90 6.78 -2.41
CA ALA A 127 -6.61 7.05 -3.05
C ALA A 127 -6.49 6.39 -4.42
N VAL A 128 -6.88 5.11 -4.54
CA VAL A 128 -6.83 4.38 -5.82
C VAL A 128 -7.79 4.97 -6.85
N LEU A 129 -8.96 5.46 -6.44
CA LEU A 129 -9.91 6.10 -7.37
C LEU A 129 -9.48 7.49 -7.81
N VAL A 130 -8.74 8.20 -6.96
CA VAL A 130 -8.38 9.61 -7.16
C VAL A 130 -6.99 9.77 -7.79
N VAL A 131 -6.08 8.81 -7.60
CA VAL A 131 -4.70 8.90 -8.10
C VAL A 131 -4.61 9.12 -9.60
N ASP A 132 -5.48 8.47 -10.37
CA ASP A 132 -5.51 8.58 -11.82
C ASP A 132 -6.02 9.96 -12.30
N ARG A 133 -6.78 10.67 -11.46
CA ARG A 133 -7.34 12.00 -11.79
C ARG A 133 -6.47 13.15 -11.32
N ILE A 134 -5.94 13.08 -10.10
CA ILE A 134 -5.21 14.20 -9.44
C ILE A 134 -3.69 14.04 -9.59
N GLY A 135 -3.24 12.83 -9.94
CA GLY A 135 -1.84 12.51 -10.15
C GLY A 135 -1.13 12.05 -8.87
N ARG A 136 -0.07 11.27 -9.09
CA ARG A 136 0.67 10.54 -8.04
C ARG A 136 1.34 11.47 -7.02
N ARG A 137 1.97 12.57 -7.48
CA ARG A 137 2.70 13.51 -6.63
C ARG A 137 1.78 14.26 -5.64
N VAL A 138 0.63 14.71 -6.11
CA VAL A 138 -0.30 15.51 -5.29
C VAL A 138 -0.94 14.64 -4.21
N THR A 139 -1.33 13.41 -4.57
CA THR A 139 -1.90 12.44 -3.63
C THR A 139 -0.90 12.05 -2.54
N LEU A 140 0.40 11.90 -2.89
CA LEU A 140 1.45 11.66 -1.91
C LEU A 140 1.66 12.86 -0.97
N LEU A 141 1.76 14.08 -1.52
CA LEU A 141 1.99 15.29 -0.72
C LEU A 141 0.81 15.61 0.22
N THR A 142 -0.42 15.37 -0.24
CA THR A 142 -1.63 15.56 0.59
C THR A 142 -1.68 14.56 1.74
N GLY A 143 -1.39 13.28 1.49
CA GLY A 143 -1.27 12.26 2.55
C GLY A 143 -0.21 12.64 3.59
N VAL A 144 0.99 13.03 3.14
CA VAL A 144 2.07 13.51 4.03
C VAL A 144 1.62 14.73 4.84
N GLY A 145 0.94 15.69 4.22
CA GLY A 145 0.43 16.88 4.90
C GLY A 145 -0.57 16.53 6.02
N VAL A 146 -1.49 15.61 5.75
CA VAL A 146 -2.45 15.12 6.76
C VAL A 146 -1.73 14.42 7.91
N MET A 147 -0.71 13.60 7.61
CA MET A 147 0.10 12.94 8.65
C MET A 147 0.85 13.94 9.52
N ILE A 148 1.49 14.96 8.93
CA ILE A 148 2.19 16.01 9.69
C ILE A 148 1.21 16.76 10.60
N ALA A 149 0.05 17.17 10.07
CA ALA A 149 -0.97 17.87 10.85
C ALA A 149 -1.49 17.02 12.01
N SER A 150 -1.75 15.74 11.76
CA SER A 150 -2.23 14.79 12.77
C SER A 150 -1.18 14.50 13.84
N THR A 151 0.09 14.38 13.43
CA THR A 151 1.20 14.17 14.36
C THR A 151 1.42 15.41 15.24
N ALA A 152 1.36 16.61 14.65
CA ALA A 152 1.45 17.86 15.40
C ALA A 152 0.30 17.98 16.42
N LEU A 153 -0.93 17.61 16.03
CA LEU A 153 -2.07 17.55 16.94
C LEU A 153 -1.80 16.61 18.12
N LEU A 154 -1.36 15.37 17.84
CA LEU A 154 -1.04 14.39 18.89
C LEU A 154 0.07 14.89 19.81
N VAL A 155 1.15 15.48 19.28
CA VAL A 155 2.24 16.05 20.08
C VAL A 155 1.74 17.16 21.01
N VAL A 156 0.90 18.08 20.51
CA VAL A 156 0.33 19.16 21.33
C VAL A 156 -0.56 18.61 22.43
N LEU A 157 -1.41 17.61 22.12
CA LEU A 157 -2.28 16.98 23.11
C LEU A 157 -1.47 16.30 24.23
N TYR A 158 -0.42 15.55 23.87
CA TYR A 158 0.46 14.91 24.85
C TYR A 158 1.30 15.91 25.65
N ALA A 159 1.68 17.05 25.06
CA ALA A 159 2.45 18.09 25.74
C ALA A 159 1.62 18.85 26.80
N GLN A 160 0.28 18.87 26.71
CA GLN A 160 -0.60 19.53 27.67
C GLN A 160 -0.82 18.73 28.96
N GLY A 161 -0.17 17.58 29.11
CA GLY A 161 -0.27 16.70 30.27
C GLY A 161 -1.27 15.58 30.06
N SER A 162 -1.01 14.42 30.67
CA SER A 162 -1.78 13.17 30.55
C SER A 162 -3.18 13.20 31.19
N HIS A 163 -3.81 14.37 31.25
CA HIS A 163 -5.21 14.53 31.66
C HIS A 163 -6.11 14.47 30.43
N PHE A 164 -6.23 13.28 29.85
CA PHE A 164 -7.22 13.03 28.80
C PHE A 164 -8.62 13.06 29.41
N SER A 165 -9.32 14.19 29.23
CA SER A 165 -10.74 14.29 29.60
C SER A 165 -11.55 14.72 28.38
N GLY A 166 -12.57 13.91 28.06
CA GLY A 166 -13.58 14.16 27.03
C GLY A 166 -13.04 14.62 25.67
N LEU A 167 -12.88 15.94 25.52
CA LEU A 167 -12.44 16.61 24.30
C LEU A 167 -11.02 16.21 23.89
N ALA A 168 -10.11 16.02 24.84
CA ALA A 168 -8.74 15.61 24.55
C ALA A 168 -8.67 14.15 24.03
N SER A 169 -9.49 13.25 24.58
CA SER A 169 -9.59 11.85 24.13
C SER A 169 -10.19 11.77 22.71
N ALA A 170 -11.23 12.56 22.44
CA ALA A 170 -11.84 12.65 21.11
C ALA A 170 -10.85 13.20 20.06
N LEU A 171 -10.10 14.26 20.39
CA LEU A 171 -9.07 14.81 19.51
C LEU A 171 -7.91 13.84 19.29
N GLY A 172 -7.54 13.07 20.30
CA GLY A 172 -6.53 12.01 20.20
C GLY A 172 -6.94 10.89 19.24
N PHE A 173 -8.19 10.43 19.36
CA PHE A 173 -8.77 9.48 18.41
C PHE A 173 -8.79 10.02 16.99
N VAL A 174 -9.25 11.25 16.80
CA VAL A 174 -9.27 11.91 15.50
C VAL A 174 -7.85 12.04 14.93
N GLY A 175 -6.87 12.36 15.77
CA GLY A 175 -5.46 12.42 15.38
C GLY A 175 -4.92 11.08 14.89
N ILE A 176 -5.18 9.98 15.61
CA ILE A 176 -4.77 8.63 15.18
C ILE A 176 -5.49 8.24 13.89
N LEU A 177 -6.81 8.48 13.80
CA LEU A 177 -7.61 8.17 12.62
C LEU A 177 -7.09 8.88 11.37
N PHE A 178 -6.86 10.19 11.44
CA PHE A 178 -6.34 10.96 10.31
C PHE A 178 -4.89 10.63 9.99
N PHE A 179 -4.06 10.30 10.99
CA PHE A 179 -2.71 9.82 10.76
C PHE A 179 -2.72 8.52 9.95
N THR A 180 -3.48 7.52 10.38
CA THR A 180 -3.56 6.21 9.71
C THR A 180 -4.23 6.32 8.34
N ALA A 181 -5.29 7.12 8.22
CA ALA A 181 -5.95 7.39 6.94
C ALA A 181 -5.03 8.14 5.97
N GLY A 182 -4.32 9.17 6.43
CA GLY A 182 -3.36 9.94 5.64
C GLY A 182 -2.18 9.10 5.16
N PHE A 183 -1.68 8.20 6.01
CA PHE A 183 -0.67 7.22 5.63
C PHE A 183 -1.17 6.29 4.52
N ASN A 184 -2.35 5.69 4.68
CA ASN A 184 -2.93 4.78 3.71
C ASN A 184 -3.24 5.47 2.37
N PHE A 185 -3.75 6.71 2.43
CA PHE A 185 -4.05 7.51 1.26
C PHE A 185 -2.77 7.93 0.50
N GLY A 186 -1.72 8.32 1.22
CA GLY A 186 -0.45 8.76 0.65
C GLY A 186 0.50 7.60 0.37
N PHE A 187 1.24 7.17 1.38
CA PHE A 187 2.30 6.17 1.25
C PHE A 187 1.76 4.77 0.95
N GLY A 188 0.66 4.35 1.59
CA GLY A 188 0.10 3.02 1.47
C GLY A 188 -0.25 2.62 0.04
N ALA A 189 -0.93 3.51 -0.69
CA ALA A 189 -1.23 3.30 -2.11
C ALA A 189 -0.04 3.59 -3.04
N MET A 190 0.71 4.66 -2.80
CA MET A 190 1.70 5.15 -3.77
C MET A 190 2.95 4.29 -3.90
N VAL A 191 3.42 3.68 -2.81
CA VAL A 191 4.66 2.90 -2.83
C VAL A 191 4.60 1.79 -3.87
N TRP A 192 3.46 1.10 -3.95
CA TRP A 192 3.24 0.02 -4.91
C TRP A 192 3.07 0.53 -6.34
N VAL A 193 2.43 1.70 -6.48
CA VAL A 193 2.20 2.34 -7.78
C VAL A 193 3.51 2.88 -8.38
N TYR A 194 4.46 3.34 -7.56
CA TYR A 194 5.80 3.75 -8.01
C TYR A 194 6.77 2.57 -8.19
N ALA A 195 6.52 1.44 -7.54
CA ALA A 195 7.31 0.22 -7.70
C ALA A 195 6.89 -0.64 -8.91
N SER A 196 5.66 -0.46 -9.41
CA SER A 196 5.17 -1.04 -10.67
C SER A 196 5.49 -0.15 -11.85
#